data_AF-A0A9Q7K5G3-F1
#
_entry.id   AF-A0A9Q7K5G3-F1
#
_cell.length_a   1.000
_cell.length_b   1.000
_cell.length_c   1.000
_cell.angle_alpha   90.00
_cell.angle_beta   90.00
_cell.angle_gamma   90.00
#
_symmetry.space_group_name_H-M   'P 1'
#
loop_
_entity.id
_entity.type
_entity.pdbx_description
1 polymer ?
#
loop_
_entity_poly.entity_id
_entity_poly.type
_entity_poly.pdbx_seq_one_letter_code
_entity_poly.pdbx_strand_id
1 'polypeptide(L)'
;MPGSTLKISSAAIALIKKNQGLSLEKYRDINGIWVIGYGHVIHPREDFRRLITPIEAEYLLHGDLQLCEALLRKNVTFPLTQQQHDALILMIFSFGETPLAKALLQAVERV
;
A
#
# COMPACT_ATOMS: atom_id res chain seq x y z
N MET A 1 8.23 -27.61 -1.85
CA MET A 1 6.88 -27.11 -1.54
C MET A 1 6.74 -25.76 -2.20
N PRO A 2 5.89 -25.56 -3.22
CA PRO A 2 5.75 -24.24 -3.83
C PRO A 2 5.05 -23.34 -2.80
N GLY A 3 5.81 -22.41 -2.22
CA GLY A 3 5.32 -21.50 -1.18
C GLY A 3 4.13 -20.71 -1.70
N SER A 4 2.99 -20.89 -1.06
CA SER A 4 1.80 -20.07 -1.30
C SER A 4 2.20 -18.59 -1.23
N THR A 5 2.06 -17.88 -2.35
CA THR A 5 2.25 -16.43 -2.35
C THR A 5 1.17 -15.82 -1.48
N LEU A 6 1.57 -15.30 -0.31
CA LEU A 6 0.66 -14.59 0.58
C LEU A 6 0.10 -13.37 -0.14
N LYS A 7 -1.18 -13.11 0.10
CA LYS A 7 -1.88 -11.92 -0.38
C LYS A 7 -2.50 -11.22 0.79
N ILE A 8 -2.62 -9.90 0.74
CA ILE A 8 -3.27 -9.13 1.79
C ILE A 8 -4.72 -9.61 1.99
N SER A 9 -5.12 -9.78 3.25
CA SER A 9 -6.49 -10.17 3.58
C SER A 9 -7.50 -9.05 3.32
N SER A 10 -8.76 -9.41 3.07
CA SER A 10 -9.86 -8.45 2.96
C SER A 10 -10.06 -7.63 4.24
N ALA A 11 -9.78 -8.21 5.41
CA ALA A 11 -9.82 -7.51 6.69
C ALA A 11 -8.77 -6.39 6.76
N ALA A 12 -7.53 -6.66 6.33
CA ALA A 12 -6.48 -5.65 6.28
C ALA A 12 -6.80 -4.56 5.24
N ILE A 13 -7.32 -4.92 4.07
CA ILE A 13 -7.80 -3.95 3.07
C ILE A 13 -8.87 -3.02 3.68
N ALA A 14 -9.84 -3.58 4.42
CA ALA A 14 -10.89 -2.79 5.05
C ALA A 14 -10.31 -1.79 6.08
N LEU A 15 -9.28 -2.20 6.83
CA LEU A 15 -8.57 -1.30 7.76
C LEU A 15 -7.84 -0.18 7.04
N ILE A 16 -7.17 -0.46 5.92
CA ILE A 16 -6.50 0.57 5.10
C ILE A 16 -7.52 1.61 4.64
N LYS A 17 -8.63 1.16 4.04
CA LYS A 17 -9.69 2.05 3.56
C LYS A 17 -10.27 2.92 4.67
N LYS A 18 -10.49 2.33 5.85
CA LYS A 18 -11.00 3.04 7.02
C LYS A 18 -10.03 4.12 7.50
N ASN A 19 -8.73 3.81 7.53
CA ASN A 19 -7.71 4.72 8.06
C ASN A 19 -7.38 5.86 7.09
N GLN A 20 -7.33 5.56 5.78
CA GLN A 20 -6.99 6.55 4.76
C GLN A 20 -8.19 7.42 4.37
N GLY A 21 -9.39 6.85 4.39
CA GLY A 21 -10.57 7.49 3.80
C GLY A 21 -10.52 7.50 2.27
N LEU A 22 -11.64 7.88 1.65
CA LEU A 22 -11.79 7.90 0.19
C LEU A 22 -11.92 9.34 -0.30
N SER A 23 -11.05 9.74 -1.23
CA SER A 23 -11.22 10.96 -2.02
C SER A 23 -11.42 10.63 -3.50
N LEU A 24 -12.54 11.07 -4.07
CA LEU A 24 -12.83 10.91 -5.50
C LEU A 24 -12.21 12.01 -6.35
N GLU A 25 -11.74 13.09 -5.73
CA GLU A 25 -11.01 14.17 -6.36
C GLU A 25 -9.55 14.12 -5.93
N LYS A 26 -8.63 14.50 -6.82
CA LYS A 26 -7.23 14.67 -6.43
C LYS A 26 -7.08 15.87 -5.52
N TYR A 27 -6.29 15.73 -4.47
CA TYR A 27 -5.97 16.81 -3.55
C TYR A 27 -4.48 16.77 -3.20
N ARG A 28 -3.99 17.82 -2.54
CA ARG A 28 -2.64 17.82 -1.99
C ARG A 28 -2.67 17.38 -0.54
N ASP A 29 -1.83 16.42 -0.18
CA ASP A 29 -1.65 16.01 1.21
C ASP A 29 -0.92 17.09 2.04
N ILE A 30 -0.65 16.81 3.32
CA ILE A 30 0.07 17.72 4.22
C ILE A 30 1.50 18.05 3.75
N ASN A 31 2.08 17.22 2.87
CA ASN A 31 3.41 17.39 2.30
C ASN A 31 3.38 18.07 0.93
N GLY A 32 2.19 18.44 0.43
CA GLY A 32 2.01 19.08 -0.88
C GLY A 32 2.01 18.12 -2.07
N ILE A 33 1.96 16.80 -1.83
CA ILE A 33 1.97 15.75 -2.86
C ILE A 33 0.55 15.53 -3.36
N TRP A 34 0.39 15.40 -4.68
CA TRP A 34 -0.89 15.09 -5.30
C TRP A 34 -1.28 13.63 -5.07
N VAL A 35 -2.42 13.43 -4.41
CA VAL A 35 -2.97 12.11 -4.08
C VAL A 35 -4.45 12.00 -4.46
N ILE A 36 -4.94 10.78 -4.65
CA ILE A 36 -6.35 10.47 -4.97
C ILE A 36 -6.76 9.09 -4.43
N GLY A 37 -8.05 8.80 -4.36
CA GLY A 37 -8.57 7.50 -3.91
C GLY A 37 -8.30 7.28 -2.42
N TYR A 38 -7.67 6.15 -2.09
CA TYR A 38 -7.25 5.79 -0.73
C TYR A 38 -5.80 6.22 -0.43
N GLY A 39 -5.42 7.42 -0.87
CA GLY A 39 -4.07 7.96 -0.68
C GLY A 39 -3.06 7.55 -1.77
N HIS A 40 -3.52 7.15 -2.95
CA HIS A 40 -2.66 6.82 -4.09
C HIS A 40 -1.90 8.07 -4.56
N VAL A 41 -0.57 7.99 -4.64
CA VAL A 41 0.30 9.07 -5.12
C VAL A 41 0.22 9.14 -6.64
N ILE A 42 -0.18 10.29 -7.17
CA ILE A 42 -0.33 10.50 -8.61
C ILE A 42 1.05 10.66 -9.25
N HIS A 43 1.42 9.75 -10.16
CA HIS A 43 2.68 9.83 -10.89
C HIS A 43 2.56 10.78 -12.09
N PRO A 44 3.68 11.32 -12.62
CA PRO A 44 3.66 12.27 -13.74
C PRO A 44 2.99 11.76 -15.03
N ARG A 45 2.81 10.44 -15.18
CA ARG A 45 2.16 9.81 -16.34
C ARG A 45 0.66 9.62 -16.15
N GLU A 46 0.14 9.90 -14.96
CA GLU A 46 -1.25 9.73 -14.59
C GLU A 46 -1.91 11.10 -14.54
N ASP A 47 -3.04 11.26 -15.24
CA ASP A 47 -3.76 12.53 -15.25
C ASP A 47 -5.23 12.30 -14.88
N PHE A 48 -5.57 12.72 -13.67
CA PHE A 48 -6.94 12.74 -13.16
C PHE A 48 -7.51 14.14 -13.34
N ARG A 49 -8.19 14.37 -14.47
CA ARG A 49 -8.93 15.62 -14.75
C ARG A 49 -10.38 15.61 -14.30
N ARG A 50 -10.90 14.43 -13.99
CA ARG A 50 -12.28 14.21 -13.53
C ARG A 50 -12.28 13.53 -12.17
N LEU A 51 -13.43 13.56 -11.52
CA LEU A 51 -13.69 12.68 -10.39
C LEU A 51 -13.56 11.22 -10.83
N ILE A 52 -12.91 10.42 -9.99
CA ILE A 52 -12.90 8.97 -10.14
C ILE A 52 -14.14 8.37 -9.49
N THR A 53 -14.50 7.16 -9.89
CA THR A 53 -15.53 6.37 -9.23
C THR A 53 -14.93 5.62 -8.03
N PRO A 54 -15.76 5.18 -7.07
CA PRO A 54 -15.28 4.30 -6.00
C PRO A 54 -14.59 3.05 -6.54
N ILE A 55 -15.09 2.47 -7.64
CA ILE A 55 -14.48 1.30 -8.30
C ILE A 55 -13.08 1.62 -8.84
N GLU A 56 -12.88 2.81 -9.42
CA GLU A 56 -11.56 3.25 -9.86
C GLU A 56 -10.60 3.45 -8.68
N ALA A 57 -11.09 3.99 -7.55
CA ALA A 57 -10.29 4.10 -6.33
C ALA A 57 -9.90 2.72 -5.77
N GLU A 58 -10.78 1.73 -5.85
CA GLU A 58 -10.48 0.33 -5.51
C GLU A 58 -9.38 -0.25 -6.40
N TYR A 59 -9.44 0.01 -7.72
CA TYR A 59 -8.40 -0.44 -8.64
C TYR A 59 -7.02 0.18 -8.31
N LEU A 60 -6.97 1.47 -8.01
CA LEU A 60 -5.74 2.14 -7.59
C LEU A 60 -5.18 1.51 -6.31
N LEU A 61 -6.03 1.33 -5.29
CA LEU A 61 -5.64 0.70 -4.03
C LEU A 61 -5.08 -0.71 -4.25
N HIS A 62 -5.74 -1.53 -5.09
CA HIS A 62 -5.24 -2.86 -5.42
C HIS A 62 -3.89 -2.83 -6.15
N GLY A 63 -3.65 -1.86 -7.02
CA GLY A 63 -2.35 -1.65 -7.65
C GLY A 63 -1.25 -1.34 -6.63
N ASP A 64 -1.51 -0.40 -5.73
CA ASP A 64 -0.57 -0.02 -4.66
C ASP A 64 -0.26 -1.20 -3.72
N LEU A 65 -1.27 -2.00 -3.38
CA LEU A 65 -1.12 -3.21 -2.58
C LEU A 65 -0.24 -4.26 -3.28
N GLN A 66 -0.40 -4.45 -4.59
CA GLN A 66 0.45 -5.36 -5.36
C GLN A 66 1.92 -4.92 -5.36
N LEU A 67 2.18 -3.61 -5.42
CA LEU A 67 3.53 -3.08 -5.29
C LEU A 67 4.11 -3.38 -3.90
N CYS A 68 3.33 -3.18 -2.83
CA CYS A 68 3.72 -3.53 -1.47
C CYS A 68 4.05 -5.02 -1.32
N GLU A 69 3.19 -5.91 -1.84
CA GLU A 69 3.41 -7.36 -1.86
C GLU A 69 4.67 -7.75 -2.65
N ALA A 70 4.94 -7.08 -3.77
CA ALA A 70 6.16 -7.31 -4.54
C ALA A 70 7.42 -6.87 -3.77
N LEU A 71 7.36 -5.73 -3.05
CA LEU A 71 8.44 -5.27 -2.19
C LEU A 71 8.68 -6.24 -1.03
N LEU A 72 7.63 -6.75 -0.38
CA LEU A 72 7.77 -7.74 0.69
C LEU A 72 8.40 -9.03 0.17
N ARG A 73 7.92 -9.56 -0.95
CA ARG A 73 8.51 -10.77 -1.57
C ARG A 73 9.98 -10.61 -1.94
N LYS A 74 10.40 -9.38 -2.31
CA LYS A 74 11.78 -9.11 -2.69
C LYS A 74 12.73 -9.00 -1.49
N ASN A 75 12.26 -8.46 -0.36
CA ASN A 75 13.12 -8.13 0.79
C ASN A 75 12.94 -9.08 1.99
N VAL A 76 11.84 -9.83 2.09
CA VAL A 76 11.63 -10.78 3.18
C VAL A 76 12.00 -12.18 2.71
N THR A 77 13.06 -12.75 3.26
CA THR A 77 13.61 -14.05 2.85
C THR A 77 13.14 -15.22 3.71
N PHE A 78 12.49 -14.96 4.85
CA PHE A 78 11.96 -15.97 5.76
C PHE A 78 10.44 -16.13 5.60
N PRO A 79 9.87 -17.30 5.94
CA PRO A 79 8.43 -17.53 5.82
C PRO A 79 7.64 -16.63 6.79
N LEU A 80 6.62 -15.97 6.26
CA LEU A 80 5.66 -15.17 7.05
C LEU A 80 4.37 -15.95 7.29
N THR A 81 3.72 -15.67 8.41
CA THR A 81 2.30 -15.99 8.58
C THR A 81 1.44 -14.95 7.86
N GLN A 82 0.17 -15.28 7.57
CA GLN A 82 -0.78 -14.34 6.98
C GLN A 82 -0.90 -13.05 7.81
N GLN A 83 -0.91 -13.16 9.15
CA GLN A 83 -1.02 -12.03 10.06
C GLN A 83 0.22 -11.12 10.02
N GLN A 84 1.42 -11.72 9.94
CA GLN A 84 2.66 -10.95 9.82
C GLN A 84 2.72 -10.23 8.47
N HIS A 85 2.31 -10.89 7.39
CA HIS A 85 2.22 -10.29 6.07
C HIS A 85 1.27 -9.09 6.04
N ASP A 86 0.04 -9.25 6.56
CA ASP A 86 -0.96 -8.18 6.65
C ASP A 86 -0.45 -7.00 7.48
N ALA A 87 0.19 -7.27 8.63
CA ALA A 87 0.75 -6.23 9.50
C ALA A 87 1.85 -5.41 8.81
N LEU A 88 2.74 -6.07 8.05
CA LEU A 88 3.78 -5.39 7.30
C LEU A 88 3.21 -4.50 6.20
N ILE A 89 2.18 -4.94 5.47
CA ILE A 89 1.54 -4.10 4.45
C ILE A 89 0.81 -2.91 5.08
N LEU A 90 0.06 -3.14 6.17
CA LEU A 90 -0.60 -2.06 6.91
C LEU A 90 0.42 -1.00 7.37
N MET A 91 1.57 -1.45 7.84
CA MET A 91 2.67 -0.57 8.23
C MET A 91 3.20 0.24 7.04
N ILE A 92 3.50 -0.39 5.90
CA ILE A 92 3.96 0.29 4.67
C ILE A 92 2.94 1.36 4.24
N PHE A 93 1.64 1.03 4.24
CA PHE A 93 0.58 1.97 3.89
C PHE A 93 0.40 3.11 4.89
N SER A 94 0.71 2.89 6.16
CA SER A 94 0.56 3.90 7.22
C SER A 94 1.67 4.94 7.21
N PHE A 95 2.88 4.56 6.77
CA PHE A 95 4.05 5.43 6.75
C PHE A 95 4.41 5.97 5.36
N GLY A 96 3.69 5.59 4.30
CA GLY A 96 4.01 5.95 2.91
C GLY A 96 5.38 5.43 2.45
N GLU A 97 5.90 5.95 1.32
CA GLU A 97 7.28 5.71 0.85
C GLU A 97 8.32 6.46 1.70
N THR A 98 8.23 6.37 3.02
CA THR A 98 9.24 6.98 3.89
C THR A 98 10.51 6.15 3.90
N PRO A 99 11.68 6.78 4.11
CA PRO A 99 12.94 6.08 4.42
C PRO A 99 12.79 5.04 5.55
N LEU A 100 11.79 5.22 6.42
CA LEU A 100 11.41 4.31 7.49
C LEU A 100 10.87 2.97 6.96
N ALA A 101 10.04 2.94 5.91
CA ALA A 101 9.59 1.69 5.30
C ALA A 101 10.78 0.89 4.73
N LYS A 102 11.75 1.59 4.13
CA LYS A 102 13.00 0.99 3.65
C LYS A 102 13.91 0.50 4.78
N ALA A 103 14.02 1.26 5.87
CA ALA A 103 14.80 0.90 7.05
C ALA A 103 14.17 -0.26 7.85
N LEU A 104 12.84 -0.34 7.91
CA LEU A 104 12.13 -1.41 8.60
C LEU A 104 12.20 -2.73 7.83
N LEU A 105 12.14 -2.72 6.50
CA LEU A 105 12.45 -3.90 5.69
C LEU A 105 13.85 -4.44 5.99
N GLN A 106 14.85 -3.56 6.13
CA GLN A 106 16.22 -3.94 6.49
C GLN A 106 16.38 -4.39 7.95
N ALA A 107 15.56 -3.89 8.88
CA ALA A 107 15.61 -4.25 10.29
C ALA A 107 15.02 -5.64 10.56
N VAL A 108 13.99 -6.02 9.80
CA VAL A 108 13.34 -7.32 9.90
C VAL A 108 14.23 -8.47 9.39
N GLU A 109 15.23 -8.20 8.53
CA GLU A 109 16.27 -9.17 8.13
C GLU A 109 17.27 -9.51 9.25
N ARG A 110 17.27 -8.78 10.38
CA ARG A 110 18.28 -8.88 11.45
C ARG A 110 17.78 -9.52 12.75
N VAL A 111 16.57 -10.06 12.77
CA VAL A 111 16.00 -10.81 13.90
C VAL A 111 15.71 -12.23 13.43
#